data_AF-A0AB74CXH4-F1
#
_entry.id   AF-A0AB74CXH4-F1
#
_cell.length_a   1.000
_cell.length_b   1.000
_cell.length_c   1.000
_cell.angle_alpha   90.00
_cell.angle_beta   90.00
_cell.angle_gamma   90.00
#
_symmetry.space_group_name_H-M   'P 1'
#
loop_
_entity.id
_entity.type
_entity.pdbx_description
1 polymer ?
#
loop_
_entity_poly.entity_id
_entity_poly.type
_entity_poly.pdbx_seq_one_letter_code
_entity_poly.pdbx_strand_id
1 'polypeptide(L)' 'MARKRIEVVISELEREQLQSMSRSRSLPHSLVRRAKIVLMAADGHTNQEIATQCEVTSPAITHWKKRFVAHGLAG' A
#
# COMPACT_ATOMS: atom_id res chain seq x y z
N MET A 1 -4.25 -13.75 -21.13
CA MET A 1 -5.03 -12.57 -20.68
C MET A 1 -4.10 -11.64 -19.91
N ALA A 2 -3.91 -10.40 -20.37
CA ALA A 2 -3.01 -9.45 -19.70
C ALA A 2 -3.60 -9.04 -18.33
N ARG A 3 -2.89 -9.28 -17.23
CA ARG A 3 -3.28 -8.74 -15.93
C ARG A 3 -3.09 -7.23 -15.97
N LYS A 4 -4.20 -6.47 -15.91
CA LYS A 4 -4.14 -5.00 -15.78
C LYS A 4 -3.41 -4.66 -14.47
N ARG A 5 -2.29 -3.95 -14.58
CA ARG A 5 -1.55 -3.44 -13.42
C ARG A 5 -2.41 -2.36 -12.76
N ILE A 6 -2.60 -2.45 -11.46
CA ILE A 6 -3.19 -1.36 -10.68
C ILE A 6 -2.04 -0.43 -10.34
N GLU A 7 -2.12 0.81 -10.83
CA GLU A 7 -1.19 1.87 -10.46
C GLU A 7 -1.74 2.60 -9.23
N VAL A 8 -0.84 2.88 -8.29
CA VAL A 8 -1.16 3.63 -7.07
C VAL A 8 -0.46 4.95 -7.21
N VAL A 9 -1.24 6.01 -7.39
CA VAL A 9 -0.73 7.39 -7.41
C VAL A 9 -1.19 8.03 -6.11
N ILE A 10 -0.25 8.67 -5.41
CA ILE A 10 -0.50 9.38 -4.15
C ILE A 10 0.01 10.81 -4.27
N SER A 11 -0.73 11.74 -3.69
CA SER A 11 -0.28 13.12 -3.48
C SER A 11 0.80 13.18 -2.40
N GLU A 12 1.52 14.31 -2.32
CA GLU A 12 2.54 14.51 -1.28
C GLU A 12 1.92 14.45 0.13
N LEU A 13 0.74 15.04 0.31
CA LEU A 13 0.01 14.98 1.58
C LEU A 13 -0.33 13.54 1.99
N GLU A 14 -0.83 12.73 1.05
CA GLU A 14 -1.11 11.32 1.31
C GLU A 14 0.16 10.54 1.60
N ARG A 15 1.27 10.84 0.92
CA ARG A 15 2.58 10.24 1.17
C ARG A 15 3.04 10.53 2.59
N GLU A 16 2.98 11.78 3.05
CA GLU A 16 3.34 12.15 4.42
C GLU A 16 2.49 11.41 5.46
N GLN A 17 1.17 11.34 5.23
CA GLN A 17 0.25 10.63 6.12
C GLN A 17 0.57 9.13 6.17
N LEU A 18 0.77 8.49 5.02
CA LEU A 18 1.15 7.08 4.94
C LEU A 18 2.50 6.81 5.61
N GLN A 19 3.47 7.72 5.43
CA GLN A 19 4.78 7.60 6.08
C GLN A 19 4.64 7.67 7.60
N SER A 20 3.86 8.62 8.12
CA SER A 20 3.55 8.71 9.55
C SER A 20 2.89 7.43 10.07
N MET A 21 1.86 6.93 9.36
CA MET A 21 1.19 5.68 9.71
C MET A 21 2.15 4.47 9.68
N SER A 22 3.04 4.39 8.70
CA SER A 22 3.98 3.28 8.53
C SER A 22 5.03 3.18 9.65
N ARG A 23 5.28 4.29 10.36
CA ARG A 23 6.25 4.39 11.46
C ARG A 23 5.58 4.39 12.84
N SER A 24 4.25 4.48 12.89
CA SER A 24 3.52 4.56 14.16
C SER A 24 3.60 3.26 14.95
N ARG A 25 3.84 3.40 16.26
CA ARG A 25 3.85 2.29 17.23
C ARG A 25 2.51 2.12 17.95
N SER A 26 1.60 3.07 17.81
CA SER A 26 0.28 3.07 18.46
C SER A 26 -0.85 2.61 17.53
N LEU A 27 -0.63 2.64 16.21
CA LEU A 27 -1.63 2.17 15.25
C LEU A 27 -1.68 0.63 15.19
N PRO A 28 -2.86 0.05 14.93
CA PRO A 28 -3.00 -1.36 14.62
C PRO A 28 -2.01 -1.81 13.54
N HIS A 29 -1.37 -2.97 13.73
CA HIS A 29 -0.38 -3.52 12.81
C HIS A 29 -0.93 -3.66 11.37
N SER A 30 -2.23 -3.91 11.21
CA SER A 30 -2.90 -3.96 9.91
C SER A 30 -2.85 -2.63 9.16
N LEU A 31 -3.03 -1.50 9.85
CA LEU A 31 -2.95 -0.15 9.25
C LEU A 31 -1.52 0.22 8.91
N VAL A 32 -0.57 -0.08 9.79
CA VAL A 32 0.87 0.13 9.54
C VAL A 32 1.30 -0.65 8.30
N ARG A 33 0.93 -1.93 8.21
CA ARG A 33 1.26 -2.80 7.08
C ARG A 33 0.60 -2.33 5.78
N ARG A 34 -0.67 -1.91 5.82
CA ARG A 34 -1.33 -1.29 4.67
C ARG A 34 -0.57 -0.06 4.18
N ALA A 35 -0.18 0.83 5.10
CA ALA A 35 0.53 2.05 4.73
C ALA A 35 1.85 1.74 4.01
N LYS A 36 2.62 0.76 4.50
CA LYS A 36 3.84 0.26 3.84
C LYS A 36 3.55 -0.28 2.44
N ILE A 37 2.50 -1.09 2.27
CA ILE A 37 2.11 -1.65 0.96
C ILE A 37 1.81 -0.54 -0.05
N VAL A 38 1.02 0.47 0.34
CA VAL A 38 0.62 1.58 -0.54
C VAL A 38 1.83 2.44 -0.92
N LEU A 39 2.70 2.77 0.05
CA LEU A 39 3.94 3.52 -0.23
C LEU A 39 4.84 2.79 -1.22
N MET A 40 5.16 1.52 -0.97
CA MET A 40 6.01 0.76 -1.88
C MET A 40 5.39 0.62 -3.26
N ALA A 41 4.06 0.44 -3.35
CA ALA A 41 3.35 0.38 -4.61
C ALA A 41 3.38 1.70 -5.39
N ALA A 42 3.31 2.84 -4.69
CA ALA A 42 3.45 4.17 -5.27
C ALA A 42 4.89 4.47 -5.71
N ASP A 43 5.87 3.92 -5.00
CA ASP A 43 7.29 4.00 -5.35
C ASP A 43 7.67 3.04 -6.50
N GLY A 44 6.70 2.34 -7.09
CA GLY A 44 6.90 1.52 -8.29
C GLY A 44 7.34 0.08 -8.05
N HIS A 45 7.46 -0.35 -6.78
CA HIS A 45 7.86 -1.71 -6.43
C HIS A 45 6.90 -2.76 -7.00
N THR A 46 7.46 -3.92 -7.31
CA THR A 46 6.72 -5.09 -7.78
C THR A 46 5.94 -5.74 -6.62
N ASN A 47 4.86 -6.46 -6.95
CA ASN A 47 4.11 -7.20 -5.94
C ASN A 47 4.96 -8.26 -5.23
N GLN A 48 6.03 -8.78 -5.86
CA GLN A 48 6.92 -9.75 -5.22
C GLN A 48 7.80 -9.08 -4.16
N GLU A 49 8.41 -7.94 -4.47
CA GLU A 49 9.21 -7.17 -3.49
C GLU A 49 8.35 -6.72 -2.31
N ILE A 50 7.14 -6.23 -2.58
CA ILE A 50 6.19 -5.84 -1.53
C ILE A 50 5.79 -7.04 -0.68
N ALA A 51 5.55 -8.20 -1.30
CA ALA A 51 5.16 -9.42 -0.59
C ALA A 51 6.24 -9.87 0.39
N THR A 52 7.50 -9.86 -0.04
CA THR A 52 8.65 -10.20 0.80
C THR A 52 8.84 -9.16 1.92
N GLN A 53 8.82 -7.87 1.59
CA GLN A 53 9.10 -6.81 2.57
C GLN A 53 8.00 -6.62 3.62
N CYS A 54 6.74 -6.84 3.24
CA CYS A 54 5.59 -6.66 4.13
C CYS A 54 5.06 -7.99 4.69
N GLU A 55 5.68 -9.13 4.36
CA GLU A 55 5.26 -10.47 4.76
C GLU A 55 3.78 -10.75 4.43
N VAL A 56 3.38 -10.40 3.21
CA VAL A 56 2.00 -10.56 2.72
C VAL A 56 1.94 -11.28 1.39
N THR A 57 0.74 -11.74 1.02
CA THR A 57 0.51 -12.41 -0.26
C THR A 57 0.20 -11.40 -1.37
N SER A 58 0.52 -11.76 -2.62
CA SER A 58 0.17 -10.96 -3.81
C SER A 58 -1.33 -10.60 -3.93
N PRO A 59 -2.29 -11.48 -3.57
CA PRO A 59 -3.70 -11.12 -3.50
C PRO A 59 -3.99 -10.02 -2.48
N ALA A 60 -3.35 -10.04 -1.30
CA ALA A 60 -3.52 -9.00 -0.28
C ALA A 60 -3.03 -7.64 -0.79
N ILE A 61 -1.88 -7.61 -1.48
CA ILE A 61 -1.36 -6.40 -2.11
C ILE A 61 -2.35 -5.87 -3.16
N THR A 62 -2.84 -6.75 -4.03
CA THR A 62 -3.83 -6.39 -5.06
C THR A 62 -5.10 -5.81 -4.43
N HIS A 63 -5.59 -6.41 -3.35
CA HIS A 63 -6.74 -5.92 -2.60
C HIS A 63 -6.51 -4.50 -2.06
N TRP A 64 -5.38 -4.26 -1.39
CA TRP A 64 -5.06 -2.94 -0.85
C TRP A 64 -4.85 -1.88 -1.92
N LYS A 65 -4.21 -2.22 -3.04
CA LYS A 65 -4.06 -1.31 -4.19
C LYS A 65 -5.43 -0.91 -4.75
N LYS A 66 -6.35 -1.86 -4.94
CA LYS A 66 -7.73 -1.56 -5.38
C LYS A 66 -8.46 -0.67 -4.39
N ARG A 67 -8.38 -1.00 -3.10
CA ARG A 67 -9.08 -0.28 -2.03
C ARG A 67 -8.58 1.16 -1.90
N PHE A 68 -7.27 1.36 -2.00
CA PHE A 68 -6.68 2.69 -1.99
C PHE A 68 -7.08 3.51 -3.23
N VAL A 69 -7.04 2.93 -4.43
CA VAL A 69 -7.49 3.65 -5.65
C VAL A 69 -8.98 4.04 -5.59
N ALA A 70 -9.82 3.20 -4.97
CA ALA A 70 -11.26 3.46 -4.87
C ALA A 70 -11.63 4.47 -3.77
N HIS A 71 -10.89 4.51 -2.67
CA HIS A 71 -11.33 5.21 -1.45
C HIS A 71 -10.22 6.01 -0.73
N GLY A 72 -9.01 6.03 -1.28
CA GLY A 72 -7.84 6.68 -0.68
C GLY A 72 -7.49 6.15 0.71
N LEU A 73 -7.13 7.06 1.60
CA LEU A 73 -6.77 6.77 3.00
C LEU A 73 -7.96 6.34 3.87
N ALA A 74 -9.16 6.83 3.58
CA ALA A 74 -10.38 6.44 4.28
C ALA A 74 -10.81 4.99 3.96
N GLY A 75 -10.23 4.41 2.90
CA GLY A 75 -10.67 3.16 2.28
C GLY A 75 -10.78 1.98 3.17
#